data_AF-Q53276-F1
#
_entry.id   AF-Q53276-F1
#
_cell.length_a   1.000
_cell.length_b   1.000
_cell.length_c   1.000
_cell.angle_alpha   90.00
_cell.angle_beta   90.00
_cell.angle_gamma   90.00
#
_symmetry.space_group_name_H-M   'P 1'
#
loop_
_entity.id
_entity.type
_entity.pdbx_description
1 polymer ?
#
loop_
_entity_poly.entity_id
_entity_poly.type
_entity_poly.pdbx_seq_one_letter_code
_entity_poly.pdbx_strand_id
1 'polypeptide(L)'
;MQVYLDRLMIKYKDVTEKQFSDVLTKISSKQIFLPNTPIRSEHGTSVRDYHRVIHIGYGEGAVYIGWKHNSEKEKDSYDMKVDFNPSKFENNELQKDSYEKVFETVFHTLNAVLKSNKRVVYGMDIAFDIERHMSDIVSYSKTGKQQDRHKGTVYYGNRNKDGYLKIYDKKKELYNHFKRMIEEENLTRIEYSWRDSDGVVVDEIRKSPPFSIDESYTFSILI
;
A
#
# COMPACT_ATOMS: atom_id res chain seq x y z
N MET A 1 15.23 -14.95 2.46
CA MET A 1 14.33 -14.08 1.68
C MET A 1 13.29 -13.53 2.63
N GLN A 2 13.34 -12.23 2.92
CA GLN A 2 12.36 -11.57 3.76
C GLN A 2 11.23 -11.02 2.89
N VAL A 3 9.99 -11.20 3.32
CA VAL A 3 8.78 -10.71 2.63
C VAL A 3 8.28 -9.47 3.35
N TYR A 4 7.93 -8.45 2.57
CA TYR A 4 7.47 -7.14 3.02
C TYR A 4 6.10 -6.84 2.43
N LEU A 5 5.26 -6.15 3.20
CA LEU A 5 4.08 -5.48 2.69
C LEU A 5 4.49 -4.07 2.26
N ASP A 6 4.50 -3.80 0.96
CA ASP A 6 4.88 -2.48 0.43
C ASP A 6 3.66 -1.55 0.31
N ARG A 7 2.46 -2.13 0.14
CA ARG A 7 1.20 -1.38 0.12
C ARG A 7 0.02 -2.23 0.53
N LEU A 8 -0.94 -1.63 1.23
CA LEU A 8 -2.20 -2.23 1.63
C LEU A 8 -3.37 -1.31 1.30
N MET A 9 -4.36 -1.84 0.59
CA MET A 9 -5.55 -1.11 0.18
C MET A 9 -6.80 -1.74 0.80
N ILE A 10 -7.44 -1.00 1.71
CA ILE A 10 -8.63 -1.43 2.44
C ILE A 10 -9.81 -0.53 2.07
N LYS A 11 -11.00 -1.12 2.07
CA LYS A 11 -12.25 -0.39 1.94
C LYS A 11 -13.16 -0.75 3.13
N TYR A 12 -13.66 0.28 3.79
CA TYR A 12 -14.70 0.19 4.80
C TYR A 12 -16.03 0.52 4.12
N LYS A 13 -16.98 -0.41 4.17
CA LYS A 13 -18.28 -0.26 3.52
C LYS A 13 -19.23 0.58 4.37
N ASP A 14 -20.09 1.34 3.70
CA ASP A 14 -21.23 2.05 4.31
C ASP A 14 -20.83 2.97 5.47
N VAL A 15 -19.78 3.77 5.27
CA VAL A 15 -19.31 4.74 6.28
C VAL A 15 -20.15 6.01 6.16
N THR A 16 -20.76 6.41 7.27
CA THR A 16 -21.54 7.67 7.37
C THR A 16 -20.63 8.89 7.57
N GLU A 17 -21.15 10.08 7.31
CA GLU A 17 -20.41 11.33 7.53
C GLU A 17 -19.99 11.52 8.99
N LYS A 18 -20.88 11.15 9.92
CA LYS A 18 -20.60 11.17 11.36
C LYS A 18 -19.41 10.28 11.69
N GLN A 19 -19.41 9.04 11.19
CA GLN A 19 -18.30 8.11 11.43
C GLN A 19 -16.99 8.60 10.84
N PHE A 20 -17.00 9.14 9.61
CA PHE A 20 -15.80 9.73 9.02
C PHE A 20 -15.28 10.91 9.86
N SER A 21 -16.16 11.78 10.32
CA SER A 21 -15.80 12.92 11.18
C SER A 21 -15.27 12.46 12.55
N ASP A 22 -15.83 11.40 13.11
CA ASP A 22 -15.33 10.76 14.34
C ASP A 22 -13.92 10.17 14.13
N VAL A 23 -13.65 9.56 12.96
CA VAL A 23 -12.30 9.09 12.57
C VAL A 23 -11.31 10.25 12.51
N LEU A 24 -11.62 11.32 11.77
CA LEU A 24 -10.76 12.50 11.66
C LEU A 24 -10.46 13.10 13.03
N THR A 25 -11.51 13.32 13.85
CA THR A 25 -11.36 13.90 15.18
C THR A 25 -10.44 13.08 16.07
N LYS A 26 -10.62 11.76 16.10
CA LYS A 26 -9.82 10.86 16.95
C LYS A 26 -8.38 10.67 16.45
N ILE A 27 -8.16 10.68 15.14
CA ILE A 27 -6.81 10.64 14.57
C ILE A 27 -6.08 11.95 14.91
N SER A 28 -6.72 13.10 14.69
CA SER A 28 -6.14 14.41 14.99
C SER A 28 -5.86 14.61 16.48
N SER A 29 -6.73 14.12 17.39
CA SER A 29 -6.47 14.17 18.83
C SER A 29 -5.26 13.33 19.27
N LYS A 30 -4.85 12.37 18.43
CA LYS A 30 -3.69 11.50 18.65
C LYS A 30 -2.42 12.01 17.95
N GLN A 31 -2.42 13.23 17.40
CA GLN A 31 -1.24 13.86 16.78
C GLN A 31 0.01 13.81 17.69
N ILE A 32 -0.17 13.84 19.00
CA ILE A 32 0.92 13.74 19.98
C ILE A 32 1.75 12.44 19.86
N PHE A 33 1.14 11.35 19.39
CA PHE A 33 1.82 10.08 19.14
C PHE A 33 2.55 10.06 17.79
N LEU A 34 2.36 11.10 16.98
CA LEU A 34 2.90 11.30 15.64
C LEU A 34 3.54 12.70 15.51
N PRO A 35 4.45 13.12 16.41
CA PRO A 35 4.83 14.53 16.59
C PRO A 35 5.44 15.19 15.35
N ASN A 36 6.05 14.40 14.46
CA ASN A 36 6.66 14.87 13.21
C ASN A 36 5.95 14.34 11.95
N THR A 37 4.76 13.74 12.08
CA THR A 37 4.02 13.23 10.93
C THR A 37 2.82 14.14 10.67
N PRO A 38 2.79 14.91 9.56
CA PRO A 38 1.68 15.81 9.30
C PRO A 38 0.39 15.05 9.06
N ILE A 39 -0.70 15.51 9.67
CA ILE A 39 -2.07 15.04 9.42
C ILE A 39 -2.80 16.20 8.76
N ARG A 40 -3.27 16.00 7.53
CA ARG A 40 -3.98 17.01 6.73
C ARG A 40 -5.34 16.48 6.31
N SER A 41 -6.35 17.33 6.40
CA SER A 41 -7.68 17.05 5.87
C SER A 41 -7.99 18.05 4.77
N GLU A 42 -8.55 17.58 3.67
CA GLU A 42 -8.88 18.39 2.50
C GLU A 42 -10.17 17.92 1.84
N HIS A 43 -10.68 18.75 0.93
CA HIS A 43 -11.81 18.41 0.06
C HIS A 43 -11.30 18.20 -1.37
N GLY A 44 -11.62 17.05 -1.95
CA GLY A 44 -11.29 16.77 -3.34
C GLY A 44 -12.09 17.66 -4.29
N THR A 45 -11.42 18.20 -5.30
CA THR A 45 -11.99 19.21 -6.21
C THR A 45 -12.35 18.65 -7.57
N SER A 46 -11.77 17.51 -7.95
CA SER A 46 -12.03 16.82 -9.21
C SER A 46 -13.09 15.73 -9.07
N VAL A 47 -13.76 15.40 -10.18
CA VAL A 47 -14.69 14.27 -10.29
C VAL A 47 -14.02 12.91 -9.99
N ARG A 48 -12.68 12.84 -10.09
CA ARG A 48 -11.88 11.64 -9.79
C ARG A 48 -11.44 11.54 -8.34
N ASP A 49 -11.72 12.57 -7.53
CA ASP A 49 -11.29 12.63 -6.15
C ASP A 49 -12.37 12.09 -5.20
N TYR A 50 -11.99 11.98 -3.94
CA TYR A 50 -12.93 11.82 -2.83
C TYR A 50 -13.30 13.18 -2.26
N HIS A 51 -14.56 13.34 -1.90
CA HIS A 51 -15.12 14.59 -1.38
C HIS A 51 -14.42 15.05 -0.11
N ARG A 52 -14.05 14.12 0.77
CA ARG A 52 -13.21 14.37 1.94
C ARG A 52 -12.05 13.41 1.99
N VAL A 53 -10.87 13.95 2.25
CA VAL A 53 -9.62 13.21 2.27
C VAL A 53 -8.83 13.52 3.54
N ILE A 54 -8.16 12.50 4.09
CA ILE A 54 -7.16 12.62 5.15
C ILE A 54 -5.84 12.06 4.64
N HIS A 55 -4.79 12.87 4.70
CA HIS A 55 -3.41 12.45 4.43
C HIS A 55 -2.61 12.43 5.73
N ILE A 56 -1.90 11.34 5.99
CA ILE A 56 -1.02 11.17 7.16
C ILE A 56 0.39 10.88 6.65
N GLY A 57 1.33 11.78 6.94
CA GLY A 57 2.69 11.76 6.42
C GLY A 57 2.93 12.76 5.29
N TYR A 58 4.17 12.80 4.80
CA TYR A 58 4.64 13.78 3.82
C TYR A 58 4.15 13.48 2.39
N GLY A 59 4.07 14.51 1.55
CA GLY A 59 3.65 14.39 0.14
C GLY A 59 2.21 13.90 0.01
N GLU A 60 1.98 12.78 -0.66
CA GLU A 60 0.67 12.10 -0.73
C GLU A 60 0.27 11.40 0.58
N GLY A 61 1.12 11.43 1.60
CA GLY A 61 0.95 10.67 2.83
C GLY A 61 1.32 9.21 2.66
N ALA A 62 1.72 8.60 3.77
CA ALA A 62 1.93 7.18 3.92
C ALA A 62 0.63 6.45 4.31
N VAL A 63 -0.33 7.16 4.90
CA VAL A 63 -1.74 6.76 4.89
C VAL A 63 -2.58 7.80 4.16
N TYR A 64 -3.41 7.33 3.25
CA TYR A 64 -4.46 8.08 2.59
C TYR A 64 -5.82 7.51 3.00
N ILE A 65 -6.76 8.38 3.38
CA ILE A 65 -8.14 8.00 3.69
C ILE A 65 -9.07 8.88 2.84
N GLY A 66 -9.85 8.28 1.95
CA GLY A 66 -10.82 8.98 1.11
C GLY A 66 -12.24 8.53 1.41
N TRP A 67 -13.16 9.47 1.60
CA TRP A 67 -14.58 9.22 1.86
C TRP A 67 -15.47 9.98 0.88
N LYS A 68 -16.53 9.31 0.40
CA LYS A 68 -17.46 9.78 -0.64
C LYS A 68 -16.75 10.11 -1.95
N HIS A 69 -16.63 9.14 -2.87
CA HIS A 69 -16.06 9.44 -4.19
C HIS A 69 -16.95 10.45 -4.94
N ASN A 70 -16.36 11.49 -5.55
CA ASN A 70 -17.11 12.62 -6.11
C ASN A 70 -18.02 12.24 -7.29
N SER A 71 -17.78 11.08 -7.92
CA SER A 71 -18.66 10.54 -8.96
C SER A 71 -19.88 9.77 -8.44
N GLU A 72 -19.97 9.52 -7.13
CA GLU A 72 -21.11 8.81 -6.56
C GLU A 72 -22.33 9.73 -6.43
N LYS A 73 -23.52 9.13 -6.63
CA LYS A 73 -24.79 9.80 -6.32
C LYS A 73 -24.93 10.00 -4.81
N GLU A 74 -25.71 11.01 -4.42
CA GLU A 74 -25.96 11.29 -3.00
C GLU A 74 -26.62 10.09 -2.29
N LYS A 75 -26.10 9.74 -1.13
CA LYS A 75 -26.49 8.62 -0.25
C LYS A 75 -26.20 8.99 1.21
N ASP A 76 -26.80 8.26 2.14
CA ASP A 76 -26.56 8.42 3.58
C ASP A 76 -25.19 7.90 4.04
N SER A 77 -24.57 7.04 3.24
CA SER A 77 -23.26 6.45 3.52
C SER A 77 -22.50 6.10 2.25
N TYR A 78 -21.18 6.01 2.35
CA TYR A 78 -20.27 5.78 1.24
C TYR A 78 -19.15 4.83 1.62
N ASP A 79 -18.57 4.19 0.62
CA ASP A 79 -17.36 3.41 0.79
C ASP A 79 -16.18 4.34 1.13
N MET A 80 -15.51 4.05 2.24
CA MET A 80 -14.29 4.74 2.63
C MET A 80 -13.07 3.92 2.23
N LYS A 81 -12.19 4.52 1.42
CA LYS A 81 -10.92 3.93 1.02
C LYS A 81 -9.84 4.29 2.04
N VAL A 82 -9.02 3.31 2.41
CA VAL A 82 -7.77 3.48 3.14
C VAL A 82 -6.65 2.86 2.32
N ASP A 83 -5.59 3.64 2.06
CA ASP A 83 -4.41 3.20 1.33
C ASP A 83 -3.19 3.46 2.19
N PHE A 84 -2.47 2.41 2.53
CA PHE A 84 -1.34 2.44 3.42
C PHE A 84 -0.10 1.96 2.70
N ASN A 85 0.91 2.81 2.65
CA ASN A 85 2.23 2.51 2.11
C ASN A 85 3.26 2.73 3.22
N PRO A 86 3.71 1.66 3.90
CA PRO A 86 4.70 1.76 4.98
C PRO A 86 6.06 2.27 4.51
N SER A 87 6.49 2.02 3.27
CA SER A 87 7.80 2.46 2.79
C SER A 87 7.92 3.98 2.70
N LYS A 88 6.80 4.71 2.62
CA LYS A 88 6.80 6.18 2.74
C LYS A 88 7.11 6.71 4.15
N PHE A 89 7.03 5.88 5.19
CA PHE A 89 7.51 6.25 6.53
C PHE A 89 9.02 6.09 6.67
N GLU A 90 9.65 5.24 5.87
CA GLU A 90 11.10 4.99 5.94
C GLU A 90 11.96 6.20 5.52
N ASN A 91 11.34 7.21 4.90
CA ASN A 91 12.05 8.28 4.21
C ASN A 91 12.36 9.54 5.04
N ASN A 92 12.13 9.58 6.35
CA ASN A 92 12.50 10.74 7.18
C ASN A 92 12.58 10.31 8.64
N GLU A 93 13.75 9.95 9.17
CA GLU A 93 14.04 9.82 10.62
C GLU A 93 13.07 8.97 11.48
N LEU A 94 12.14 8.28 10.87
CA LEU A 94 11.06 7.55 11.52
C LEU A 94 11.54 6.11 11.65
N GLN A 95 12.18 5.86 12.78
CA GLN A 95 12.62 4.53 13.23
C GLN A 95 11.47 3.52 13.22
N LYS A 96 11.78 2.22 13.36
CA LYS A 96 10.83 1.10 13.44
C LYS A 96 9.58 1.39 14.28
N ASP A 97 9.73 2.18 15.36
CA ASP A 97 8.67 2.72 16.23
C ASP A 97 7.54 3.47 15.51
N SER A 98 7.80 4.01 14.32
CA SER A 98 6.84 4.83 13.58
C SER A 98 5.77 4.02 12.89
N TYR A 99 6.09 2.80 12.46
CA TYR A 99 5.08 1.86 11.93
C TYR A 99 4.07 1.51 13.03
N GLU A 100 4.56 1.17 14.21
CA GLU A 100 3.73 0.82 15.37
C GLU A 100 2.87 2.01 15.79
N LYS A 101 3.44 3.22 15.87
CA LYS A 101 2.69 4.45 16.19
C LYS A 101 1.58 4.75 15.19
N VAL A 102 1.83 4.52 13.90
CA VAL A 102 0.80 4.69 12.85
C VAL A 102 -0.28 3.62 13.00
N PHE A 103 0.10 2.38 13.28
CA PHE A 103 -0.86 1.31 13.53
C PHE A 103 -1.75 1.62 14.74
N GLU A 104 -1.15 1.99 15.86
CA GLU A 104 -1.80 2.40 17.12
C GLU A 104 -2.66 3.66 16.96
N THR A 105 -2.22 4.61 16.14
CA THR A 105 -2.95 5.87 15.97
C THR A 105 -4.08 5.71 14.97
N VAL A 106 -3.80 5.17 13.80
CA VAL A 106 -4.71 5.14 12.66
C VAL A 106 -5.56 3.88 12.69
N PHE A 107 -4.94 2.70 12.62
CA PHE A 107 -5.67 1.45 12.45
C PHE A 107 -6.48 1.06 13.70
N HIS A 108 -5.96 1.32 14.91
CA HIS A 108 -6.78 1.17 16.12
C HIS A 108 -7.96 2.14 16.16
N THR A 109 -7.79 3.38 15.70
CA THR A 109 -8.90 4.35 15.63
C THR A 109 -9.95 3.91 14.61
N LEU A 110 -9.51 3.49 13.42
CA LEU A 110 -10.40 2.92 12.40
C LEU A 110 -11.16 1.71 12.95
N ASN A 111 -10.47 0.78 13.60
CA ASN A 111 -11.09 -0.41 14.20
C ASN A 111 -12.06 -0.05 15.32
N ALA A 112 -11.79 0.99 16.11
CA ALA A 112 -12.66 1.41 17.20
C ALA A 112 -13.92 2.14 16.70
N VAL A 113 -13.78 3.05 15.72
CA VAL A 113 -14.90 3.85 15.19
C VAL A 113 -15.76 3.06 14.20
N LEU A 114 -15.13 2.20 13.39
CA LEU A 114 -15.76 1.47 12.28
C LEU A 114 -15.88 -0.02 12.57
N LYS A 115 -15.93 -0.42 13.85
CA LYS A 115 -15.99 -1.83 14.26
C LYS A 115 -17.14 -2.63 13.63
N SER A 116 -18.25 -1.98 13.33
CA SER A 116 -19.46 -2.59 12.75
C SER A 116 -19.47 -2.56 11.21
N ASN A 117 -18.56 -1.82 10.58
CA ASN A 117 -18.49 -1.71 9.13
C ASN A 117 -17.77 -2.92 8.54
N LYS A 118 -18.26 -3.43 7.40
CA LYS A 118 -17.57 -4.48 6.65
C LYS A 118 -16.24 -3.94 6.12
N ARG A 119 -15.16 -4.69 6.36
CA ARG A 119 -13.79 -4.36 5.93
C ARG A 119 -13.35 -5.34 4.87
N VAL A 120 -13.00 -4.82 3.69
CA VAL A 120 -12.48 -5.63 2.58
C VAL A 120 -11.12 -5.10 2.15
N VAL A 121 -10.15 -5.98 1.94
CA VAL A 121 -8.90 -5.64 1.26
C VAL A 121 -9.11 -5.88 -0.22
N TYR A 122 -8.81 -4.87 -1.03
CA TYR A 122 -9.04 -4.91 -2.48
C TYR A 122 -7.73 -4.77 -3.27
N GLY A 123 -6.61 -4.63 -2.57
CA GLY A 123 -5.30 -4.61 -3.18
C GLY A 123 -4.17 -4.69 -2.16
N MET A 124 -3.09 -5.35 -2.56
CA MET A 124 -1.86 -5.49 -1.78
C MET A 124 -0.67 -5.46 -2.73
N ASP A 125 0.41 -4.80 -2.32
CA ASP A 125 1.72 -4.92 -2.96
C ASP A 125 2.64 -5.65 -2.00
N ILE A 126 3.12 -6.82 -2.42
CA ILE A 126 4.03 -7.67 -1.66
C ILE A 126 5.39 -7.62 -2.31
N ALA A 127 6.43 -7.41 -1.51
CA ALA A 127 7.79 -7.35 -1.99
C ALA A 127 8.67 -8.37 -1.28
N PHE A 128 9.72 -8.83 -1.94
CA PHE A 128 10.80 -9.57 -1.32
C PHE A 128 12.13 -9.21 -1.96
N ASP A 129 13.17 -9.20 -1.13
CA ASP A 129 14.51 -8.81 -1.53
C ASP A 129 15.41 -10.04 -1.68
N ILE A 130 16.26 -9.97 -2.69
CA ILE A 130 17.27 -10.99 -3.02
C ILE A 130 18.62 -10.29 -3.16
N GLU A 131 19.61 -10.78 -2.42
CA GLU A 131 21.02 -10.31 -2.47
C GLU A 131 21.74 -10.86 -3.72
N ARG A 132 21.21 -10.52 -4.89
CA ARG A 132 21.76 -10.90 -6.20
C ARG A 132 21.60 -9.74 -7.17
N HIS A 133 22.47 -9.71 -8.17
CA HIS A 133 22.31 -8.75 -9.24
C HIS A 133 21.09 -9.14 -10.08
N MET A 134 20.40 -8.15 -10.63
CA MET A 134 19.15 -8.38 -11.36
C MET A 134 19.34 -9.23 -12.63
N SER A 135 20.54 -9.25 -13.21
CA SER A 135 20.87 -10.15 -14.33
C SER A 135 20.79 -11.62 -13.97
N ASP A 136 20.93 -11.95 -12.68
CA ASP A 136 21.00 -13.32 -12.20
C ASP A 136 19.59 -13.87 -11.95
N ILE A 137 18.56 -13.03 -12.09
CA ILE A 137 17.16 -13.39 -11.87
C ILE A 137 16.49 -13.54 -13.23
N VAL A 138 16.21 -14.79 -13.58
CA VAL A 138 15.34 -15.11 -14.72
C VAL A 138 13.92 -15.25 -14.18
N SER A 139 12.97 -14.59 -14.83
CA SER A 139 11.54 -14.69 -14.54
C SER A 139 10.76 -14.91 -15.82
N TYR A 140 9.60 -15.54 -15.72
CA TYR A 140 8.61 -15.55 -16.79
C TYR A 140 7.19 -15.70 -16.22
N SER A 141 6.21 -15.20 -16.96
CA SER A 141 4.80 -15.31 -16.61
C SER A 141 4.23 -16.67 -17.01
N LYS A 142 3.54 -17.35 -16.09
CA LYS A 142 2.73 -18.56 -16.37
C LYS A 142 1.35 -18.22 -16.93
N THR A 143 0.93 -16.96 -16.80
CA THR A 143 -0.41 -16.48 -17.18
C THR A 143 -0.40 -15.69 -18.50
N GLY A 144 0.73 -15.68 -19.22
CA GLY A 144 0.87 -14.99 -20.50
C GLY A 144 0.95 -13.47 -20.40
N LYS A 145 1.19 -12.91 -19.21
CA LYS A 145 1.38 -11.46 -19.05
C LYS A 145 2.63 -11.01 -19.79
N GLN A 146 2.48 -9.96 -20.60
CA GLN A 146 3.58 -9.41 -21.39
C GLN A 146 4.66 -8.82 -20.50
N GLN A 147 5.90 -9.07 -20.89
CA GLN A 147 7.08 -8.51 -20.27
C GLN A 147 7.47 -7.19 -20.94
N ASP A 148 7.84 -6.20 -20.14
CA ASP A 148 8.48 -4.97 -20.58
C ASP A 148 9.76 -4.71 -19.76
N ARG A 149 10.70 -3.94 -20.33
CA ARG A 149 11.95 -3.54 -19.69
C ARG A 149 12.17 -2.05 -19.85
N HIS A 150 12.32 -1.34 -18.73
CA HIS A 150 12.64 0.08 -18.74
C HIS A 150 13.75 0.41 -17.74
N LYS A 151 14.85 1.02 -18.22
CA LYS A 151 16.01 1.43 -17.40
C LYS A 151 16.53 0.32 -16.48
N GLY A 152 16.56 -0.91 -16.99
CA GLY A 152 16.96 -2.10 -16.26
C GLY A 152 15.81 -2.78 -15.49
N THR A 153 14.77 -2.07 -15.08
CA THR A 153 13.63 -2.67 -14.37
C THR A 153 12.81 -3.56 -15.30
N VAL A 154 12.45 -4.75 -14.84
CA VAL A 154 11.56 -5.68 -15.54
C VAL A 154 10.15 -5.50 -15.01
N TYR A 155 9.17 -5.47 -15.91
CA TYR A 155 7.75 -5.35 -15.60
C TYR A 155 6.97 -6.45 -16.29
N TYR A 156 5.90 -6.93 -15.64
CA TYR A 156 4.91 -7.80 -16.26
C TYR A 156 3.51 -7.27 -16.01
N GLY A 157 2.71 -7.18 -17.08
CA GLY A 157 1.33 -6.68 -17.02
C GLY A 157 1.24 -5.17 -16.73
N ASN A 158 0.10 -4.75 -16.16
CA ASN A 158 -0.23 -3.33 -15.97
C ASN A 158 -0.30 -2.92 -14.50
N ARG A 159 0.35 -1.82 -14.11
CA ARG A 159 0.56 -1.33 -12.72
C ARG A 159 -0.67 -1.22 -11.80
N ASN A 160 -1.89 -1.24 -12.35
CA ASN A 160 -3.15 -1.16 -11.59
C ASN A 160 -4.06 -2.38 -11.80
N LYS A 161 -3.51 -3.48 -12.31
CA LYS A 161 -4.23 -4.72 -12.58
C LYS A 161 -3.63 -5.84 -11.76
N ASP A 162 -4.46 -6.85 -11.52
CA ASP A 162 -4.06 -8.03 -10.78
C ASP A 162 -2.87 -8.74 -11.45
N GLY A 163 -2.00 -9.28 -10.63
CA GLY A 163 -0.80 -10.01 -11.04
C GLY A 163 0.24 -9.16 -11.76
N TYR A 164 0.25 -7.84 -11.55
CA TYR A 164 1.36 -7.01 -12.00
C TYR A 164 2.62 -7.34 -11.21
N LEU A 165 3.75 -7.47 -11.90
CA LEU A 165 5.03 -7.78 -11.29
C LEU A 165 6.07 -6.74 -11.72
N LYS A 166 6.91 -6.32 -10.77
CA LYS A 166 8.04 -5.42 -11.00
C LYS A 166 9.29 -6.01 -10.35
N ILE A 167 10.39 -6.06 -11.10
CA ILE A 167 11.69 -6.54 -10.62
C ILE A 167 12.72 -5.46 -10.89
N TYR A 168 13.35 -4.93 -9.84
CA TYR A 168 14.22 -3.77 -9.94
C TYR A 168 15.39 -3.79 -8.96
N ASP A 169 16.44 -3.08 -9.32
CA ASP A 169 17.57 -2.77 -8.44
C ASP A 169 17.10 -1.89 -7.28
N LYS A 170 16.90 -2.51 -6.12
CA LYS A 170 16.44 -1.87 -4.90
C LYS A 170 17.54 -1.04 -4.25
N LYS A 171 18.79 -1.48 -4.34
CA LYS A 171 19.96 -0.71 -3.90
C LYS A 171 19.98 0.67 -4.53
N LYS A 172 19.88 0.70 -5.86
CA LYS A 172 19.86 1.93 -6.65
C LYS A 172 18.64 2.78 -6.36
N GLU A 173 17.47 2.17 -6.17
CA GLU A 173 16.23 2.87 -5.81
C GLU A 173 16.35 3.56 -4.44
N LEU A 174 16.81 2.83 -3.41
CA LEU A 174 17.03 3.36 -2.06
C LEU A 174 18.03 4.54 -2.05
N TYR A 175 19.13 4.42 -2.78
CA TYR A 175 20.11 5.50 -2.88
C TYR A 175 19.55 6.72 -3.63
N ASN A 176 18.88 6.50 -4.76
CA ASN A 176 18.40 7.60 -5.59
C ASN A 176 17.28 8.41 -4.92
N HIS A 177 16.33 7.72 -4.30
CA HIS A 177 15.16 8.34 -3.69
C HIS A 177 15.40 8.79 -2.25
N PHE A 178 16.18 8.03 -1.48
CA PHE A 178 16.28 8.20 -0.03
C PHE A 178 17.70 8.49 0.45
N LYS A 179 18.69 8.53 -0.44
CA LYS A 179 20.12 8.70 -0.11
C LYS A 179 20.62 7.67 0.90
N ARG A 180 19.93 6.52 0.98
CA ARG A 180 20.26 5.44 1.89
C ARG A 180 21.34 4.57 1.26
N MET A 181 22.48 4.48 1.94
CA MET A 181 23.52 3.51 1.62
C MET A 181 23.13 2.16 2.22
N ILE A 182 23.35 1.09 1.46
CA ILE A 182 23.22 -0.28 1.92
C ILE A 182 24.54 -1.00 1.68
N GLU A 183 24.90 -1.90 2.58
CA GLU A 183 26.22 -2.55 2.62
C GLU A 183 26.33 -3.67 1.58
N GLU A 184 25.22 -4.35 1.30
CA GLU A 184 25.14 -5.46 0.37
C GLU A 184 25.59 -5.02 -1.02
N GLU A 185 26.43 -5.82 -1.68
CA GLU A 185 26.94 -5.50 -3.01
C GLU A 185 25.80 -5.28 -4.01
N ASN A 186 24.82 -6.20 -3.99
CA ASN A 186 23.64 -6.20 -4.84
C ASN A 186 22.38 -6.43 -4.01
N LEU A 187 21.30 -5.69 -4.32
CA LEU A 187 19.98 -5.90 -3.74
C LEU A 187 18.90 -5.71 -4.81
N THR A 188 18.27 -6.80 -5.21
CA THR A 188 17.15 -6.80 -6.17
C THR A 188 15.84 -7.05 -5.45
N ARG A 189 14.82 -6.23 -5.71
CA ARG A 189 13.47 -6.41 -5.19
C ARG A 189 12.55 -6.96 -6.26
N ILE A 190 11.76 -7.97 -5.89
CA ILE A 190 10.62 -8.46 -6.66
C ILE A 190 9.36 -7.99 -5.93
N GLU A 191 8.49 -7.29 -6.64
CA GLU A 191 7.26 -6.68 -6.13
C GLU A 191 6.06 -7.20 -6.95
N TYR A 192 5.10 -7.81 -6.26
CA TYR A 192 3.88 -8.36 -6.84
C TYR A 192 2.66 -7.59 -6.35
N SER A 193 1.83 -7.13 -7.28
CA SER A 193 0.58 -6.44 -7.01
C SER A 193 -0.61 -7.37 -7.20
N TRP A 194 -1.30 -7.66 -6.09
CA TRP A 194 -2.63 -8.26 -6.11
C TRP A 194 -3.71 -7.18 -6.16
N ARG A 195 -4.74 -7.35 -6.98
CA ARG A 195 -5.89 -6.42 -7.06
C ARG A 195 -7.18 -7.20 -7.27
N ASP A 196 -8.22 -6.82 -6.55
CA ASP A 196 -9.56 -7.38 -6.72
C ASP A 196 -10.58 -6.26 -6.50
N SER A 197 -11.46 -6.01 -7.47
CA SER A 197 -12.47 -4.95 -7.37
C SER A 197 -13.50 -5.20 -6.28
N ASP A 198 -13.84 -6.48 -6.06
CA ASP A 198 -14.83 -6.90 -5.06
C ASP A 198 -14.18 -6.97 -3.68
N GLY A 199 -12.91 -7.39 -3.67
CA GLY A 199 -12.07 -7.48 -2.49
C GLY A 199 -12.45 -8.65 -1.58
N VAL A 200 -11.53 -8.97 -0.67
CA VAL A 200 -11.66 -10.10 0.25
C VAL A 200 -11.83 -9.57 1.67
N VAL A 201 -12.70 -10.20 2.46
CA VAL A 201 -12.92 -9.80 3.86
C VAL A 201 -11.62 -10.01 4.64
N VAL A 202 -11.22 -9.02 5.45
CA VAL A 202 -9.93 -9.03 6.16
C VAL A 202 -9.69 -10.33 6.95
N ASP A 203 -10.73 -10.88 7.57
CA ASP A 203 -10.65 -12.08 8.39
C ASP A 203 -10.44 -13.37 7.57
N GLU A 204 -10.74 -13.34 6.27
CA GLU A 204 -10.56 -14.48 5.35
C GLU A 204 -9.14 -14.52 4.79
N ILE A 205 -8.50 -13.37 4.60
CA ILE A 205 -7.13 -13.26 4.03
C ILE A 205 -6.10 -14.00 4.88
N ARG A 206 -6.26 -13.98 6.21
CA ARG A 206 -5.37 -14.73 7.12
C ARG A 206 -5.54 -16.24 6.99
N LYS A 207 -6.72 -16.71 6.61
CA LYS A 207 -7.04 -18.14 6.46
C LYS A 207 -6.61 -18.65 5.08
N SER A 208 -6.79 -17.82 4.06
CA SER A 208 -6.47 -18.13 2.67
C SER A 208 -6.00 -16.84 1.99
N PRO A 209 -4.67 -16.65 1.82
CA PRO A 209 -4.15 -15.52 1.07
C PRO A 209 -4.75 -15.49 -0.34
N PRO A 210 -5.22 -14.34 -0.83
CA PRO A 210 -5.98 -14.27 -2.07
C PRO A 210 -5.09 -14.31 -3.33
N PHE A 211 -3.81 -14.63 -3.19
CA PHE A 211 -2.85 -14.68 -4.28
C PHE A 211 -1.79 -15.76 -4.04
N SER A 212 -1.27 -16.29 -5.14
CA SER A 212 -0.09 -17.15 -5.18
C SER A 212 0.84 -16.67 -6.28
N ILE A 213 2.01 -16.15 -5.89
CA ILE A 213 2.99 -15.65 -6.86
C ILE A 213 3.52 -16.82 -7.70
N ASP A 214 3.72 -17.99 -7.09
CA ASP A 214 4.24 -19.19 -7.76
C ASP A 214 3.24 -19.77 -8.78
N GLU A 215 1.94 -19.53 -8.63
CA GLU A 215 0.95 -19.89 -9.66
C GLU A 215 1.02 -18.94 -10.87
N SER A 216 1.46 -17.70 -10.65
CA SER A 216 1.47 -16.65 -11.68
C SER A 216 2.81 -16.53 -12.40
N TYR A 217 3.91 -16.83 -11.72
CA TYR A 217 5.27 -16.61 -12.19
C TYR A 217 6.20 -17.75 -11.78
N THR A 218 7.26 -17.93 -12.56
CA THR A 218 8.43 -18.73 -12.16
C THR A 218 9.61 -17.79 -12.02
N PHE A 219 10.44 -18.03 -11.01
CA PHE A 219 11.73 -17.38 -10.84
C PHE A 219 12.83 -18.44 -10.82
N SER A 220 13.99 -18.12 -11.40
CA SER A 220 15.19 -18.94 -11.33
C SER A 220 16.38 -18.02 -11.11
N ILE A 221 17.24 -18.41 -10.17
CA ILE A 221 18.47 -17.70 -9.87
C ILE A 221 19.59 -18.42 -10.59
N LEU A 222 20.28 -17.71 -11.48
CA LEU A 222 21.48 -18.20 -12.14
C LEU A 222 22.61 -18.28 -11.10
N ILE A 223 23.29 -19.42 -11.08
CA ILE A 223 24.44 -19.71 -10.20
C ILE A 223 25.72 -19.41 -10.95
#